data_AF-A0A9X6NTU2-F1
#
_entry.id   AF-A0A9X6NTU2-F1
#
_cell.length_a   1.000
_cell.length_b   1.000
_cell.length_c   1.000
_cell.angle_alpha   90.00
_cell.angle_beta   90.00
_cell.angle_gamma   90.00
#
_symmetry.space_group_name_H-M   'P 1'
#
loop_
_entity.id
_entity.type
_entity.pdbx_description
1 polymer ?
#
loop_
_entity_poly.entity_id
_entity_poly.type
_entity_poly.pdbx_seq_one_letter_code
_entity_poly.pdbx_strand_id
1 'polypeptide(L)'
;MDSQEEILMLMKQLEEISPKQLLKEISGGAEATKADLRIVEDVMINQKLPPGVVNVLIYYVMLRNDMKLPKSYVEKLAGHWARKKISTVAEAMALVKEENRQYQEWAEKKKEIAKPTPVERVRSIAIEQAISQGISDVELGKFVRTLFEENQ
;
A
#
# COMPACT_ATOMS: atom_id res chain seq x y z
N MET A 1 -13.86 -17.03 -17.85
CA MET A 1 -13.21 -17.48 -16.61
C MET A 1 -13.80 -16.64 -15.51
N ASP A 2 -14.41 -17.26 -14.50
CA ASP A 2 -14.96 -16.55 -13.35
C ASP A 2 -13.79 -16.12 -12.43
N SER A 3 -13.85 -14.93 -11.84
CA SER A 3 -12.79 -14.41 -10.95
C SER A 3 -12.52 -15.30 -9.73
N GLN A 4 -13.50 -16.12 -9.33
CA GLN A 4 -13.32 -17.13 -8.28
C GLN A 4 -12.38 -18.27 -8.73
N GLU A 5 -12.50 -18.71 -9.98
CA GLU A 5 -11.66 -19.78 -10.53
C GLU A 5 -10.19 -19.34 -10.63
N GLU A 6 -9.95 -18.09 -11.03
CA GLU A 6 -8.62 -17.49 -11.09
C GLU A 6 -7.93 -17.45 -9.72
N ILE A 7 -8.67 -17.07 -8.67
CA ILE A 7 -8.16 -17.04 -7.30
C ILE A 7 -7.82 -18.46 -6.81
N LEU A 8 -8.67 -19.45 -7.10
CA LEU A 8 -8.43 -20.84 -6.73
C LEU A 8 -7.20 -21.42 -7.43
N MET A 9 -7.03 -21.11 -8.72
CA MET A 9 -5.83 -21.52 -9.47
C MET A 9 -4.57 -20.89 -8.88
N LEU A 10 -4.60 -19.60 -8.57
CA LEU A 10 -3.47 -18.90 -7.96
C LEU A 10 -3.13 -19.49 -6.58
N MET A 11 -4.13 -19.72 -5.73
CA MET A 11 -3.92 -20.32 -4.42
C MET A 11 -3.23 -21.68 -4.52
N LYS A 12 -3.73 -22.54 -5.42
CA LYS A 12 -3.13 -23.85 -5.67
C LYS A 12 -1.69 -23.73 -6.15
N GLN A 13 -1.41 -22.85 -7.11
CA GLN A 13 -0.04 -22.63 -7.59
C GLN A 13 0.89 -22.17 -6.46
N LEU A 14 0.45 -21.23 -5.62
CA LEU A 14 1.23 -20.73 -4.49
C LEU A 14 1.44 -21.80 -3.40
N GLU A 15 0.57 -22.82 -3.28
CA GLU A 15 0.79 -23.95 -2.39
C GLU A 15 1.82 -24.95 -2.93
N GLU A 16 1.87 -25.16 -4.25
CA GLU A 16 2.67 -26.20 -4.90
C GLU A 16 4.12 -25.76 -5.20
N ILE A 17 4.33 -24.51 -5.60
CA ILE A 17 5.67 -24.05 -6.00
C ILE A 17 6.51 -23.64 -4.79
N SER A 18 7.83 -23.78 -4.90
CA SER A 18 8.74 -23.23 -3.90
C SER A 18 8.91 -21.70 -4.05
N PRO A 19 9.24 -20.97 -2.98
CA PRO A 19 9.58 -19.54 -3.05
C PRO A 19 10.65 -19.18 -4.08
N LYS A 20 11.63 -20.06 -4.28
CA LYS A 20 12.65 -19.89 -5.33
C LYS A 20 12.03 -19.98 -6.73
N GLN A 21 11.16 -20.97 -6.97
CA GLN A 21 10.48 -21.12 -8.25
C GLN A 21 9.57 -19.92 -8.52
N LEU A 22 8.82 -19.46 -7.53
CA LEU A 22 7.97 -18.27 -7.64
C LEU A 22 8.78 -17.04 -8.09
N LEU A 23 9.92 -16.75 -7.44
CA LEU A 23 10.77 -15.62 -7.83
C LEU A 23 11.28 -15.74 -9.26
N LYS A 24 11.60 -16.95 -9.71
CA LYS A 24 12.02 -17.22 -11.09
C LYS A 24 10.87 -16.99 -12.08
N GLU A 25 9.66 -17.46 -11.77
CA GLU A 25 8.47 -17.25 -12.60
C GLU A 25 8.12 -15.77 -12.73
N ILE A 26 8.11 -15.02 -11.62
CA ILE A 26 7.89 -13.57 -11.60
C ILE A 26 8.93 -12.84 -12.47
N SER A 27 10.16 -13.33 -12.52
CA SER A 27 11.26 -12.75 -13.29
C SER A 27 11.28 -13.20 -14.77
N GLY A 28 10.20 -13.81 -15.28
CA GLY A 28 10.12 -14.28 -16.66
C GLY A 28 11.07 -15.44 -16.97
N GLY A 29 11.42 -16.25 -15.97
CA GLY A 29 12.34 -17.38 -16.10
C GLY A 29 13.80 -17.06 -15.79
N ALA A 30 14.15 -15.80 -15.53
CA ALA A 30 15.48 -15.44 -15.04
C ALA A 30 15.68 -15.90 -13.59
N GLU A 31 16.91 -16.29 -13.25
CA GLU A 31 17.23 -16.68 -11.88
C GLU A 31 17.11 -15.47 -10.93
N ALA A 32 16.48 -15.70 -9.78
CA ALA A 32 16.35 -14.69 -8.74
C ALA A 32 17.73 -14.22 -8.23
N THR A 33 17.82 -12.96 -7.82
CA THR A 33 19.08 -12.44 -7.29
C THR A 33 19.44 -13.16 -5.99
N LYS A 34 20.74 -13.26 -5.69
CA LYS A 34 21.21 -13.80 -4.41
C LYS A 34 20.66 -13.03 -3.21
N ALA A 35 20.39 -11.73 -3.38
CA ALA A 35 19.81 -10.90 -2.34
C ALA A 35 18.36 -11.32 -2.05
N ASP A 36 17.53 -11.49 -3.08
CA ASP A 36 16.13 -11.90 -2.92
C ASP A 36 16.02 -13.31 -2.32
N LEU A 37 16.85 -14.25 -2.81
CA LEU A 37 16.90 -15.60 -2.25
C LEU A 37 17.26 -15.60 -0.78
N ARG A 38 18.21 -14.76 -0.36
CA ARG A 38 18.61 -14.65 1.05
C ARG A 38 17.51 -14.05 1.92
N ILE A 39 16.76 -13.08 1.42
CA ILE A 39 15.61 -12.50 2.14
C ILE A 39 14.57 -13.59 2.42
N VAL A 40 14.26 -14.40 1.40
CA VAL A 40 13.29 -15.48 1.49
C VAL A 40 13.76 -16.57 2.46
N GLU A 41 15.02 -16.97 2.36
CA GLU A 41 15.63 -17.95 3.27
C GLU A 41 15.60 -17.46 4.73
N ASP A 42 16.03 -16.21 4.98
CA ASP A 42 16.00 -15.59 6.31
C ASP A 42 14.58 -15.61 6.88
N VAL A 43 13.56 -15.32 6.09
CA VAL A 43 12.15 -15.34 6.51
C VAL A 43 11.68 -16.75 6.86
N MET A 44 11.95 -17.73 6.00
CA MET A 44 11.56 -19.12 6.22
C MET A 44 12.20 -19.69 7.50
N ILE A 45 13.50 -19.44 7.71
CA ILE A 45 14.24 -19.95 8.86
C ILE A 45 13.80 -19.25 10.15
N ASN A 46 13.79 -17.92 10.15
CA ASN A 46 13.60 -17.15 11.38
C ASN A 46 12.14 -17.08 11.82
N GLN A 47 11.20 -17.01 10.87
CA GLN A 47 9.76 -16.89 11.17
C GLN A 47 9.01 -18.22 11.07
N LYS A 48 9.66 -19.29 10.58
CA LYS A 48 9.09 -20.63 10.42
C LYS A 48 7.76 -20.63 9.63
N LEU A 49 7.62 -19.69 8.71
CA LEU A 49 6.44 -19.61 7.86
C LEU A 49 6.48 -20.72 6.80
N PRO A 50 5.34 -21.41 6.54
CA PRO A 50 5.27 -22.42 5.50
C PRO A 50 5.60 -21.85 4.11
N PRO A 51 6.18 -22.64 3.20
CA PRO A 51 6.56 -22.18 1.86
C PRO A 51 5.44 -21.46 1.11
N GLY A 52 4.20 -21.99 1.14
CA GLY A 52 3.06 -21.35 0.50
C GLY A 52 2.68 -20.00 1.13
N VAL A 53 2.78 -19.87 2.44
CA VAL A 53 2.56 -18.58 3.12
C VAL A 53 3.63 -17.56 2.71
N VAL A 54 4.89 -18.00 2.61
CA VAL A 54 5.99 -17.15 2.12
C VAL A 54 5.78 -16.75 0.66
N ASN A 55 5.22 -17.64 -0.17
CA ASN A 55 4.85 -17.31 -1.55
C ASN A 55 3.82 -16.17 -1.62
N VAL A 56 2.76 -16.23 -0.81
CA VAL A 56 1.77 -15.14 -0.74
C VAL A 56 2.44 -13.83 -0.29
N LEU A 57 3.33 -13.90 0.70
CA LEU A 57 4.06 -12.73 1.20
C LEU A 57 4.94 -12.09 0.10
N ILE A 58 5.72 -12.89 -0.63
CA ILE A 58 6.56 -12.43 -1.75
C ILE A 58 5.68 -11.75 -2.80
N TYR A 59 4.62 -12.44 -3.24
CA TYR A 59 3.71 -11.95 -4.27
C TYR A 59 3.09 -10.61 -3.87
N TYR A 60 2.58 -10.51 -2.63
CA TYR A 60 2.01 -9.28 -2.08
C TYR A 60 3.03 -8.13 -2.03
N VAL A 61 4.24 -8.39 -1.51
CA VAL A 61 5.26 -7.35 -1.37
C VAL A 61 5.69 -6.82 -2.74
N MET A 62 5.95 -7.71 -3.70
CA MET A 62 6.37 -7.30 -5.05
C MET A 62 5.28 -6.50 -5.76
N LEU A 63 4.01 -6.93 -5.67
CA LEU A 63 2.88 -6.19 -6.23
C LEU A 63 2.76 -4.77 -5.65
N ARG A 64 3.02 -4.62 -4.34
CA ARG A 64 2.92 -3.33 -3.63
C ARG A 64 4.13 -2.42 -3.82
N ASN A 65 5.28 -2.95 -4.23
CA ASN A 65 6.55 -2.22 -4.28
C ASN A 65 7.19 -2.23 -5.68
N ASP A 66 6.38 -2.20 -6.73
CA ASP A 66 6.89 -2.10 -8.12
C ASP A 66 7.91 -3.21 -8.43
N MET A 67 7.53 -4.45 -8.13
CA MET A 67 8.31 -5.67 -8.29
C MET A 67 9.60 -5.76 -7.47
N LYS A 68 9.80 -4.85 -6.50
CA LYS A 68 10.94 -4.91 -5.57
C LYS A 68 10.61 -5.75 -4.35
N LEU A 69 11.63 -6.37 -3.77
CA LEU A 69 11.55 -7.15 -2.54
C LEU A 69 12.36 -6.49 -1.41
N PRO A 70 11.92 -5.34 -0.87
CA PRO A 70 12.67 -4.62 0.17
C PRO A 70 12.76 -5.43 1.47
N LYS A 71 13.97 -5.89 1.81
CA LYS A 71 14.25 -6.77 2.98
C LYS A 71 13.51 -6.36 4.25
N SER A 72 13.68 -5.10 4.66
CA SER A 72 13.11 -4.61 5.92
C SER A 72 11.58 -4.63 5.95
N TYR A 73 10.93 -4.50 4.79
CA TYR A 73 9.47 -4.57 4.70
C TYR A 73 8.99 -6.02 4.75
N VAL A 74 9.66 -6.92 4.02
CA VAL A 74 9.38 -8.36 4.05
C VAL A 74 9.51 -8.90 5.47
N GLU A 75 10.61 -8.59 6.17
CA GLU A 75 10.85 -9.05 7.55
C GLU A 75 9.77 -8.56 8.53
N LYS A 76 9.34 -7.29 8.40
CA LYS A 76 8.28 -6.72 9.25
C LYS A 76 6.95 -7.44 9.06
N LEU A 77 6.56 -7.68 7.80
CA LEU A 77 5.33 -8.41 7.48
C LEU A 77 5.42 -9.88 7.89
N ALA A 78 6.54 -10.55 7.64
CA ALA A 78 6.75 -11.93 8.05
C ALA A 78 6.60 -12.09 9.56
N GLY A 79 7.23 -11.21 10.35
CA GLY A 79 7.08 -11.21 11.81
C GLY A 79 5.65 -10.91 12.27
N HIS A 80 4.92 -10.05 11.55
CA HIS A 80 3.51 -9.80 11.81
C HIS A 80 2.64 -11.05 11.55
N TRP A 81 2.86 -11.73 10.43
CA TRP A 81 2.14 -12.94 10.06
C TRP A 81 2.43 -14.10 11.01
N ALA A 82 3.68 -14.24 11.45
CA ALA A 82 4.07 -15.22 12.46
C ALA A 82 3.34 -14.99 13.79
N ARG A 83 3.26 -13.72 14.26
CA ARG A 83 2.48 -13.38 15.48
C ARG A 83 0.99 -13.63 15.34
N LYS A 84 0.44 -13.44 14.13
CA LYS A 84 -0.94 -13.78 13.78
C LYS A 84 -1.17 -15.29 13.57
N LYS A 85 -0.13 -16.11 13.68
CA LYS A 85 -0.16 -17.56 13.49
C LYS A 85 -0.69 -17.98 12.12
N ILE A 86 -0.39 -17.19 11.09
CA ILE A 86 -0.76 -17.51 9.71
C ILE A 86 0.02 -18.73 9.25
N SER A 87 -0.69 -19.77 8.83
CA SER A 87 -0.10 -21.08 8.52
C SER A 87 -0.54 -21.63 7.16
N THR A 88 -1.58 -21.07 6.55
CA THR A 88 -2.10 -21.51 5.26
C THR A 88 -2.11 -20.38 4.22
N VAL A 89 -2.09 -20.75 2.94
CA VAL A 89 -2.23 -19.80 1.82
C VAL A 89 -3.56 -19.07 1.90
N ALA A 90 -4.64 -19.78 2.24
CA ALA A 90 -5.98 -19.19 2.41
C ALA A 90 -6.00 -18.09 3.49
N GLU A 91 -5.41 -18.35 4.67
CA GLU A 91 -5.31 -17.37 5.76
C GLU A 91 -4.48 -16.14 5.34
N ALA A 92 -3.35 -16.38 4.66
CA ALA A 92 -2.49 -15.32 4.15
C ALA A 92 -3.20 -14.43 3.12
N MET A 93 -3.90 -15.05 2.16
CA MET A 93 -4.68 -14.35 1.13
C MET A 93 -5.83 -13.54 1.75
N ALA A 94 -6.53 -14.09 2.73
CA ALA A 94 -7.57 -13.39 3.47
C ALA A 94 -7.00 -12.17 4.22
N LEU A 95 -5.83 -12.33 4.87
CA LEU A 95 -5.15 -11.24 5.55
C LEU A 95 -4.72 -10.12 4.59
N VAL A 96 -4.16 -10.46 3.44
CA VAL A 96 -3.77 -9.48 2.41
C VAL A 96 -5.00 -8.73 1.87
N LYS A 97 -6.10 -9.43 1.62
CA LYS A 97 -7.36 -8.82 1.18
C LYS A 97 -7.86 -7.79 2.20
N GLU A 98 -7.82 -8.16 3.48
CA GLU A 98 -8.21 -7.29 4.58
C GLU A 98 -7.27 -6.07 4.70
N GLU A 99 -5.96 -6.26 4.63
CA GLU A 99 -4.98 -5.16 4.67
C GLU A 99 -5.12 -4.20 3.48
N ASN A 100 -5.39 -4.72 2.29
CA ASN A 100 -5.64 -3.89 1.09
C ASN A 100 -6.93 -3.07 1.24
N ARG A 101 -8.02 -3.67 1.76
CA ARG A 101 -9.26 -2.96 2.01
C ARG A 101 -9.06 -1.86 3.05
N GLN A 102 -8.42 -2.16 4.18
CA GLN A 102 -8.12 -1.18 5.22
C GLN A 102 -7.22 -0.05 4.69
N TYR A 103 -6.27 -0.35 3.82
CA TYR A 103 -5.42 0.67 3.20
C TYR A 103 -6.20 1.57 2.24
N GLN A 104 -7.10 1.01 1.41
CA GLN A 104 -7.98 1.78 0.54
C GLN A 104 -8.91 2.67 1.36
N GLU A 105 -9.59 2.12 2.37
CA GLU A 105 -10.48 2.87 3.26
C GLU A 105 -9.73 3.95 4.05
N TRP A 106 -8.51 3.69 4.51
CA TRP A 106 -7.66 4.69 5.17
C TRP A 106 -7.21 5.79 4.21
N ALA A 107 -6.83 5.44 2.98
CA ALA A 107 -6.45 6.41 1.94
C ALA A 107 -7.65 7.28 1.51
N GLU A 108 -8.85 6.70 1.43
CA GLU A 108 -10.10 7.41 1.16
C GLU A 108 -10.49 8.34 2.31
N LYS A 109 -10.45 7.87 3.56
CA LYS A 109 -10.66 8.73 4.74
C LYS A 109 -9.65 9.86 4.80
N LYS A 110 -8.39 9.62 4.45
CA LYS A 110 -7.36 10.67 4.37
C LYS A 110 -7.66 11.69 3.28
N LYS A 111 -8.24 11.28 2.14
CA LYS A 111 -8.75 12.21 1.10
C LYS A 111 -10.00 12.97 1.55
N GLU A 112 -10.87 12.38 2.36
CA GLU A 112 -12.02 13.07 2.95
C GLU A 112 -11.61 14.10 4.00
N ILE A 113 -10.63 13.78 4.84
CA ILE A 113 -10.06 14.69 5.84
C ILE A 113 -9.23 15.80 5.16
N ALA A 114 -8.63 15.51 3.99
CA ALA A 114 -7.93 16.50 3.18
C ALA A 114 -8.84 17.35 2.28
N LYS A 115 -10.18 17.20 2.35
CA LYS A 115 -11.09 18.17 1.72
C LYS A 115 -10.93 19.49 2.48
N PRO A 116 -10.63 20.61 1.79
CA PRO A 116 -10.48 21.90 2.44
C PRO A 116 -11.74 22.19 3.26
N THR A 117 -11.57 22.58 4.52
CA THR A 117 -12.65 22.97 5.42
C THR A 117 -13.49 24.09 4.77
N PRO A 118 -14.76 24.30 5.18
CA PRO A 118 -15.56 25.41 4.65
C PRO A 118 -14.82 26.76 4.68
N VAL A 119 -14.02 27.00 5.72
CA VAL A 119 -13.20 28.21 5.89
C VAL A 119 -12.06 28.25 4.87
N GLU A 120 -11.33 27.15 4.66
CA GLU A 120 -10.26 27.08 3.66
C GLU A 120 -10.79 27.23 2.22
N ARG A 121 -12.00 26.71 1.95
CA ARG A 121 -12.66 26.89 0.64
C ARG A 121 -13.04 28.34 0.40
N VAL A 122 -13.63 29.00 1.39
CA VAL A 122 -13.96 30.43 1.29
C VAL A 122 -12.69 31.25 1.10
N ARG A 123 -11.60 30.90 1.79
CA ARG A 123 -10.29 31.56 1.63
C ARG A 123 -9.73 31.41 0.22
N SER A 124 -9.75 30.21 -0.36
CA SER A 124 -9.24 29.99 -1.71
C SER A 124 -10.09 30.68 -2.77
N ILE A 125 -11.43 30.67 -2.64
CA ILE A 125 -12.34 31.40 -3.55
C ILE A 125 -12.08 32.91 -3.48
N ALA A 126 -11.91 33.46 -2.28
CA ALA A 126 -11.66 34.89 -2.09
C ALA A 126 -10.31 35.31 -2.72
N ILE A 127 -9.28 34.48 -2.60
CA ILE A 127 -7.97 34.72 -3.21
C ILE A 127 -8.08 34.66 -4.75
N GLU A 128 -8.76 33.66 -5.30
CA GLU A 128 -8.96 33.52 -6.75
C GLU A 128 -9.74 34.70 -7.34
N GLN A 129 -10.80 35.16 -6.66
CA GLN A 129 -11.58 36.32 -7.08
C GLN A 129 -10.74 37.61 -7.04
N ALA A 130 -9.92 37.80 -6.00
CA ALA A 130 -9.04 38.95 -5.88
C ALA A 130 -7.97 39.00 -6.97
N ILE A 131 -7.36 37.85 -7.30
CA ILE A 131 -6.39 37.72 -8.40
C ILE A 131 -7.07 38.04 -9.74
N SER A 132 -8.29 37.52 -9.96
CA SER A 132 -9.05 37.79 -11.18
C SER A 132 -9.45 39.27 -11.34
N GLN A 133 -9.47 40.05 -10.26
CA GLN A 133 -9.73 41.48 -10.26
C GLN A 133 -8.45 42.33 -10.36
N GLY A 134 -7.27 41.70 -10.49
CA GLY A 134 -5.99 42.40 -10.66
C GLY A 134 -5.48 43.08 -9.39
N ILE A 135 -5.91 42.60 -8.21
CA ILE A 135 -5.50 43.15 -6.92
C ILE A 135 -4.01 42.90 -6.67
N SER A 136 -3.31 43.91 -6.13
CA SER A 136 -1.87 43.80 -5.82
C SER A 136 -1.60 42.93 -4.58
N ASP A 137 -0.40 42.36 -4.44
CA ASP A 137 -0.02 41.48 -3.31
C ASP A 137 -0.23 42.13 -1.93
N VAL A 138 -0.03 43.45 -1.83
CA VAL A 138 -0.23 44.22 -0.59
C VAL A 138 -1.71 44.36 -0.25
N GLU A 139 -2.56 44.56 -1.26
CA GLU A 139 -4.01 44.66 -1.09
C GLU A 139 -4.64 43.30 -0.83
N LEU A 140 -4.15 42.24 -1.48
CA LEU A 140 -4.53 40.86 -1.20
C LEU A 140 -4.26 40.50 0.27
N GLY A 141 -3.10 40.91 0.79
CA GLY A 141 -2.74 40.71 2.20
C GLY A 141 -3.61 41.49 3.19
N LYS A 142 -4.20 42.62 2.80
CA LYS A 142 -5.17 43.37 3.62
C LYS A 142 -6.56 42.76 3.53
N PHE A 143 -7.01 42.43 2.32
CA PHE A 143 -8.29 41.79 2.02
C PHE A 143 -8.49 40.46 2.76
N VAL A 144 -7.45 39.61 2.75
CA VAL A 144 -7.48 38.32 3.47
C VAL A 144 -7.60 38.54 4.99
N ARG A 145 -6.96 39.57 5.57
CA ARG A 145 -7.09 39.85 7.02
C ARG A 145 -8.49 40.32 7.40
N THR A 146 -9.07 41.24 6.62
CA THR A 146 -10.42 41.76 6.86
C THR A 146 -11.51 40.68 6.79
N LEU A 147 -11.39 39.71 5.87
CA LEU A 147 -12.38 38.63 5.74
C LEU A 147 -12.47 37.71 6.97
N PHE A 148 -11.41 37.64 7.78
CA PHE A 148 -11.33 36.73 8.94
C PHE A 148 -11.33 37.44 10.30
N GLU A 149 -11.25 38.77 10.33
CA GLU A 149 -11.38 39.58 11.55
C GLU A 149 -12.84 39.93 11.89
N GLU A 150 -13.78 39.91 10.92
CA GLU A 150 -15.19 40.23 11.14
C GLU A 150 -16.06 39.08 11.71
N ASN A 151 -15.46 37.91 12.01
CA ASN A 151 -16.19 36.73 12.54
C ASN A 151 -15.73 36.31 13.96
N GLN A 152 -15.22 37.23 14.77
CA GLN A 152 -15.10 37.10 16.24
C GLN A 152 -16.09 38.03 16.94
#